data_AF-A0A4P8IPA1-F1
#
_entry.id   AF-A0A4P8IPA1-F1
#
_cell.length_a   1.000
_cell.length_b   1.000
_cell.length_c   1.000
_cell.angle_alpha   90.00
_cell.angle_beta   90.00
_cell.angle_gamma   90.00
#
_symmetry.space_group_name_H-M   'P 1'
#
loop_
_entity.id
_entity.type
_entity.pdbx_description
1 polymer ?
#
loop_
_entity_poly.entity_id
_entity_poly.type
_entity_poly.pdbx_seq_one_letter_code
_entity_poly.pdbx_strand_id
1 'polypeptide(L)'
;MKWGCIQDVASGDKLLYWVLIFVLQPYFDSAIDHWLKDICKDGGGMSGDPGWSIDHISVTGSQACFRVWADPEMSGIEPSEATYSDEDMRRAIRDTLNALAVEYPKKSREVELMVERYCA
;
A
#
# COMPACT_ATOMS: atom_id res chain seq x y z
N MET A 1 -3.38 -10.86 4.76
CA MET A 1 -1.97 -11.30 4.60
C MET A 1 -1.31 -11.48 5.98
N LYS A 2 -0.33 -12.40 6.17
CA LYS A 2 0.50 -12.47 7.38
C LYS A 2 1.79 -11.66 7.18
N TRP A 3 2.23 -10.95 8.21
CA TRP A 3 3.45 -10.14 8.14
C TRP A 3 4.66 -10.97 7.68
N GLY A 4 5.48 -10.39 6.81
CA GLY A 4 6.68 -11.05 6.25
C GLY A 4 6.39 -12.21 5.28
N CYS A 5 5.13 -12.55 5.01
CA CYS A 5 4.75 -13.69 4.16
C CYS A 5 4.20 -13.20 2.81
N ILE A 6 4.96 -12.37 2.10
CA ILE A 6 4.53 -11.87 0.78
C ILE A 6 4.35 -13.00 -0.25
N GLN A 7 4.99 -14.16 -0.03
CA GLN A 7 4.77 -15.35 -0.84
C GLN A 7 3.32 -15.88 -0.79
N ASP A 8 2.56 -15.57 0.26
CA ASP A 8 1.17 -16.01 0.43
C ASP A 8 0.16 -15.08 -0.27
N VAL A 9 0.63 -13.96 -0.80
CA VAL A 9 -0.18 -13.02 -1.60
C VAL A 9 -0.32 -13.55 -3.02
N ALA A 10 -1.53 -13.46 -3.58
CA ALA A 10 -1.79 -13.83 -4.98
C ALA A 10 -0.85 -13.08 -5.92
N SER A 11 -0.34 -13.76 -6.96
CA SER A 11 0.71 -13.21 -7.83
C SER A 11 0.38 -11.85 -8.43
N GLY A 12 -0.89 -11.59 -8.76
CA GLY A 12 -1.36 -10.31 -9.30
C GLY A 12 -1.30 -9.14 -8.32
N ASP A 13 -1.28 -9.40 -7.01
CA ASP A 13 -1.30 -8.35 -5.97
C ASP A 13 0.08 -8.17 -5.33
N LYS A 14 1.06 -9.04 -5.62
CA LYS A 14 2.38 -9.03 -4.96
C LYS A 14 3.07 -7.68 -5.07
N LEU A 15 2.99 -7.03 -6.23
CA LEU A 15 3.58 -5.71 -6.45
C LEU A 15 2.98 -4.67 -5.49
N LEU A 16 1.64 -4.60 -5.40
CA LEU A 16 0.94 -3.67 -4.53
C LEU A 16 1.34 -3.86 -3.05
N TYR A 17 1.32 -5.10 -2.56
CA TYR A 17 1.71 -5.39 -1.18
C TYR A 17 3.18 -5.14 -0.90
N TRP A 18 4.06 -5.40 -1.86
CA TRP A 18 5.49 -5.12 -1.72
C TRP A 18 5.72 -3.62 -1.53
N VAL A 19 5.16 -2.79 -2.41
CA VAL A 19 5.30 -1.33 -2.31
C VAL A 19 4.71 -0.79 -1.00
N LEU A 20 3.52 -1.27 -0.59
CA LEU A 20 2.91 -0.86 0.67
C LEU A 20 3.76 -1.21 1.91
N ILE A 21 4.49 -2.33 1.89
CA ILE A 21 5.43 -2.66 2.97
C ILE A 21 6.55 -1.61 3.05
N PHE A 22 7.15 -1.22 1.92
CA PHE A 22 8.19 -0.20 1.86
C PHE A 22 7.70 1.19 2.29
N VAL A 23 6.44 1.52 1.97
CA VAL A 23 5.80 2.75 2.44
C VAL A 23 5.57 2.69 3.95
N LEU A 24 4.89 1.66 4.45
CA LEU A 24 4.26 1.72 5.78
C LEU A 24 5.19 1.24 6.88
N GLN A 25 6.04 0.24 6.64
CA GLN A 25 6.86 -0.37 7.67
C GLN A 25 7.89 0.59 8.27
N PRO A 26 8.71 1.33 7.49
CA PRO A 26 9.76 2.17 8.06
C PRO A 26 9.23 3.30 8.94
N TYR A 27 7.97 3.70 8.72
CA TYR A 27 7.33 4.80 9.43
C TYR A 27 6.21 4.35 10.38
N PHE A 28 6.07 3.03 10.59
CA PHE A 28 4.98 2.48 11.39
C PHE A 28 5.01 3.01 12.84
N ASP A 29 6.20 3.26 13.38
CA ASP A 29 6.36 3.80 14.73
C ASP A 29 6.11 5.31 14.84
N SER A 30 6.28 6.09 13.76
CA SER A 30 6.30 7.55 13.82
C SER A 30 4.94 8.21 13.60
N ALA A 31 4.31 8.07 12.43
CA ALA A 31 2.94 8.55 12.16
C ALA A 31 2.45 8.08 10.79
N ILE A 32 1.69 6.98 10.75
CA ILE A 32 1.24 6.36 9.50
C ILE A 32 0.21 7.22 8.75
N ASP A 33 -0.58 8.01 9.49
CA ASP A 33 -1.63 8.91 8.98
C ASP A 33 -1.10 9.86 7.90
N HIS A 34 0.13 10.38 8.06
CA HIS A 34 0.73 11.30 7.10
C HIS A 34 0.85 10.67 5.71
N TRP A 35 1.34 9.43 5.64
CA TRP A 35 1.59 8.72 4.39
C TRP A 35 0.29 8.23 3.74
N LEU A 36 -0.64 7.72 4.54
CA LEU A 36 -1.95 7.28 4.04
C LEU A 36 -2.75 8.45 3.45
N LYS A 37 -2.64 9.64 4.06
CA LYS A 37 -3.28 10.84 3.54
C LYS A 37 -2.79 11.21 2.14
N ASP A 38 -1.49 11.10 1.87
CA ASP A 38 -0.92 11.47 0.58
C ASP A 38 -1.22 10.41 -0.50
N ILE A 39 -1.26 9.13 -0.12
CA ILE A 39 -1.68 8.03 -1.02
C ILE A 39 -3.16 8.14 -1.37
N CYS A 40 -4.03 8.33 -0.38
CA CYS A 40 -5.48 8.28 -0.58
C CYS A 40 -6.09 9.61 -1.07
N LYS A 41 -5.29 10.65 -1.29
CA LYS A 41 -5.76 11.94 -1.79
C LYS A 41 -5.95 11.87 -3.31
N ASP A 42 -7.03 12.47 -3.82
CA ASP A 42 -7.25 12.62 -5.25
C ASP A 42 -6.07 13.32 -5.95
N GLY A 43 -5.52 12.67 -6.98
CA GLY A 43 -4.33 13.13 -7.69
C GLY A 43 -3.06 13.13 -6.83
N GLY A 44 -3.10 12.44 -5.69
CA GLY A 44 -1.96 12.15 -4.85
C GLY A 44 -1.09 11.05 -5.43
N GLY A 45 -0.15 10.62 -4.62
CA GLY A 45 0.86 9.67 -5.03
C GLY A 45 2.15 9.86 -4.26
N MET A 46 3.00 8.86 -4.34
CA MET A 46 4.24 8.78 -3.59
C MET A 46 5.26 7.96 -4.37
N SER A 47 6.53 8.26 -4.14
CA SER A 47 7.63 7.44 -4.60
C SER A 47 8.77 7.46 -3.59
N GLY A 48 9.65 6.48 -3.68
CA GLY A 48 10.77 6.37 -2.75
C GLY A 48 11.87 5.42 -3.20
N ASP A 49 12.97 5.48 -2.47
CA ASP A 49 14.11 4.56 -2.56
C ASP A 49 13.75 3.21 -1.88
N PRO A 50 14.16 2.03 -2.41
CA PRO A 50 15.10 1.79 -3.51
C PRO A 50 14.54 1.93 -4.94
N GLY A 51 13.32 2.44 -5.13
CA GLY A 51 12.68 2.57 -6.43
C GLY A 51 11.28 1.97 -6.43
N TRP A 52 10.29 2.77 -6.04
CA TRP A 52 8.87 2.42 -6.14
C TRP A 52 8.03 3.68 -6.32
N SER A 53 6.84 3.54 -6.89
CA SER A 53 5.83 4.59 -6.92
C SER A 53 4.41 4.08 -6.83
N ILE A 54 3.54 4.95 -6.33
CA ILE A 54 2.08 4.85 -6.34
C ILE A 54 1.58 6.17 -6.92
N ASP A 55 0.86 6.14 -8.03
CA ASP A 55 0.28 7.32 -8.66
C ASP A 55 -1.24 7.17 -8.74
N HIS A 56 -1.98 8.16 -8.22
CA HIS A 56 -3.43 8.20 -8.39
C HIS A 56 -3.77 8.67 -9.80
N ILE A 57 -4.35 7.78 -10.60
CA ILE A 57 -4.73 8.03 -11.99
C ILE A 57 -6.24 8.15 -12.12
N SER A 58 -6.70 9.30 -12.61
CA SER A 58 -8.10 9.48 -13.00
C SER A 58 -8.23 9.26 -14.49
N VAL A 59 -8.79 8.11 -14.89
CA VAL A 59 -9.08 7.84 -16.30
C VAL A 59 -10.48 8.38 -16.60
N THR A 60 -10.57 9.38 -17.47
CA THR A 60 -11.81 10.08 -17.84
C THR A 60 -12.94 9.09 -18.18
N GLY A 61 -14.03 9.14 -17.42
CA GLY A 61 -15.20 8.27 -17.63
C GLY A 61 -15.13 6.90 -16.96
N SER A 62 -14.11 6.63 -16.14
CA SER A 62 -13.98 5.40 -15.36
C SER A 62 -13.71 5.70 -13.88
N GLN A 63 -13.76 4.65 -13.06
CA GLN A 63 -13.46 4.72 -11.65
C GLN A 63 -11.98 5.08 -11.44
N ALA A 64 -11.68 5.82 -10.38
CA ALA A 64 -10.29 6.12 -10.03
C ALA A 64 -9.49 4.84 -9.81
N CYS A 65 -8.22 4.89 -10.21
CA CYS A 65 -7.30 3.76 -10.12
C CYS A 65 -5.93 4.25 -9.61
N PHE A 66 -5.12 3.31 -9.15
CA PHE A 66 -3.74 3.53 -8.75
C PHE A 66 -2.81 2.81 -9.71
N ARG A 67 -1.84 3.52 -10.29
CA ARG A 67 -0.70 2.91 -10.97
C ARG A 67 0.38 2.65 -9.93
N VAL A 68 0.82 1.42 -9.80
CA VAL A 68 1.89 1.03 -8.89
C VAL A 68 3.04 0.49 -9.69
N TRP A 69 4.25 0.93 -9.37
CA TRP A 69 5.49 0.51 -10.00
C TRP A 69 6.53 0.21 -8.92
N ALA A 70 7.38 -0.78 -9.19
CA ALA A 70 8.59 -1.03 -8.43
C ALA A 70 9.73 -1.36 -9.40
N ASP A 71 10.94 -0.97 -9.03
CA ASP A 71 12.14 -1.34 -9.78
C ASP A 71 12.27 -2.87 -9.80
N PRO A 72 12.28 -3.52 -10.98
CA PRO A 72 12.35 -4.97 -11.07
C PRO A 72 13.70 -5.53 -10.62
N GLU A 73 14.81 -4.77 -10.74
CA GLU A 73 16.12 -5.21 -10.25
C GLU A 73 16.16 -5.26 -8.73
N MET A 74 15.42 -4.37 -8.06
CA MET A 74 15.34 -4.30 -6.60
C MET A 74 14.25 -5.20 -6.02
N SER A 75 13.09 -5.28 -6.68
CA SER A 75 11.94 -6.02 -6.18
C SER A 75 11.92 -7.49 -6.61
N GLY A 76 12.45 -7.81 -7.79
CA GLY A 76 12.32 -9.13 -8.43
C GLY A 76 10.87 -9.51 -8.78
N ILE A 77 9.95 -8.54 -8.85
CA ILE A 77 8.52 -8.76 -9.11
C ILE A 77 8.19 -8.46 -10.57
N GLU A 78 7.48 -9.38 -11.21
CA GLU A 78 6.94 -9.22 -12.56
C GLU A 78 5.41 -9.48 -12.57
N PRO A 79 4.60 -8.63 -13.22
CA PRO A 79 5.01 -7.39 -13.89
C PRO A 79 5.50 -6.34 -12.89
N SER A 80 6.51 -5.54 -13.26
CA SER A 80 7.06 -4.47 -12.43
C SER A 80 6.13 -3.26 -12.29
N GLU A 81 5.03 -3.24 -13.05
CA GLU A 81 4.00 -2.20 -13.04
C GLU A 81 2.61 -2.82 -13.20
N ALA A 82 1.64 -2.31 -12.44
CA ALA A 82 0.24 -2.68 -12.61
C ALA A 82 -0.70 -1.55 -12.16
N THR A 83 -1.95 -1.63 -12.63
CA THR A 83 -3.03 -0.72 -12.21
C THR A 83 -3.98 -1.47 -11.29
N TYR A 84 -4.36 -0.83 -10.19
CA TYR A 84 -5.26 -1.36 -9.18
C TYR A 84 -6.46 -0.44 -9.00
N SER A 85 -7.62 -1.01 -8.71
CA SER A 85 -8.79 -0.21 -8.36
C SER A 85 -8.62 0.44 -6.98
N ASP A 86 -9.40 1.48 -6.70
CA ASP A 86 -9.55 2.02 -5.34
C ASP A 86 -9.88 0.94 -4.30
N GLU A 87 -10.71 -0.04 -4.67
CA GLU A 87 -11.09 -1.15 -3.78
C GLU A 87 -9.88 -2.04 -3.46
N ASP A 88 -9.08 -2.39 -4.47
CA ASP A 88 -7.87 -3.19 -4.28
C ASP A 88 -6.84 -2.46 -3.41
N MET A 89 -6.63 -1.16 -3.66
CA MET A 89 -5.73 -0.33 -2.85
C MET A 89 -6.17 -0.26 -1.39
N ARG A 90 -7.46 0.03 -1.13
CA ARG A 90 -8.01 0.08 0.24
C ARG A 90 -7.93 -1.25 0.95
N ARG A 91 -8.23 -2.36 0.23
CA ARG A 91 -8.09 -3.72 0.75
C ARG A 91 -6.64 -4.01 1.14
N ALA A 92 -5.68 -3.70 0.27
CA ALA A 92 -4.27 -3.97 0.51
C ALA A 92 -3.69 -3.12 1.65
N ILE A 93 -4.08 -1.84 1.77
CA ILE A 93 -3.73 -0.98 2.90
C ILE A 93 -4.23 -1.60 4.20
N ARG A 94 -5.53 -1.96 4.26
CA ARG A 94 -6.14 -2.59 5.43
C ARG A 94 -5.39 -3.86 5.85
N ASP A 95 -5.14 -4.76 4.90
CA ASP A 95 -4.44 -6.02 5.15
C ASP A 95 -3.01 -5.79 5.65
N THR A 96 -2.30 -4.83 5.08
CA THR A 96 -0.92 -4.50 5.45
C THR A 96 -0.85 -3.88 6.86
N LEU A 97 -1.74 -2.94 7.17
CA LEU A 97 -1.82 -2.33 8.50
C LEU A 97 -2.18 -3.36 9.57
N ASN A 98 -3.13 -4.26 9.30
CA ASN A 98 -3.50 -5.33 10.22
C ASN A 98 -2.34 -6.31 10.42
N ALA A 99 -1.60 -6.66 9.38
CA ALA A 99 -0.40 -7.49 9.50
C ALA A 99 0.66 -6.82 10.38
N LEU A 100 0.93 -5.52 10.18
CA LEU A 100 1.83 -4.76 11.03
C LEU A 100 1.33 -4.67 12.48
N ALA A 101 0.03 -4.50 12.71
CA ALA A 101 -0.54 -4.46 14.06
C ALA A 101 -0.37 -5.78 14.84
N VAL A 102 -0.30 -6.93 14.15
CA VAL A 102 0.00 -8.23 14.78
C VAL A 102 1.42 -8.25 15.34
N GLU A 103 2.39 -7.71 14.60
CA GLU A 103 3.80 -7.64 15.04
C GLU A 103 4.06 -6.53 16.07
N TYR A 104 3.29 -5.45 16.00
CA TYR A 104 3.41 -4.30 16.88
C TYR A 104 2.09 -4.05 17.63
N PRO A 105 1.69 -4.89 18.61
CA PRO A 105 0.38 -4.81 19.27
C PRO A 105 0.07 -3.48 19.96
N LYS A 106 1.11 -2.70 20.31
CA LYS A 106 0.95 -1.36 20.90
C LYS A 106 0.28 -0.37 19.95
N LYS A 107 0.33 -0.63 18.64
CA LYS A 107 -0.21 0.21 17.57
C LYS A 107 -1.61 -0.21 17.09
N SER A 108 -2.18 -1.31 17.60
CA SER A 108 -3.45 -1.86 17.08
C SER A 108 -4.59 -0.84 17.09
N ARG A 109 -4.72 -0.02 18.14
CA ARG A 109 -5.73 1.03 18.21
C ARG A 109 -5.52 2.14 17.17
N GLU A 110 -4.27 2.50 16.89
CA GLU A 110 -3.96 3.47 15.84
C GLU A 110 -4.34 2.90 14.47
N VAL A 111 -4.01 1.63 14.22
CA VAL A 111 -4.37 0.92 12.99
C VAL A 111 -5.88 0.85 12.79
N GLU A 112 -6.66 0.50 13.81
CA GLU A 112 -8.13 0.47 13.73
C GLU A 112 -8.69 1.82 13.26
N LEU A 113 -8.20 2.93 13.84
CA LEU A 113 -8.61 4.28 13.45
C LEU A 113 -8.20 4.63 12.01
N MET A 114 -7.03 4.18 11.55
CA MET A 114 -6.58 4.42 10.17
C MET A 114 -7.42 3.62 9.17
N VAL A 115 -7.74 2.37 9.49
CA VAL A 115 -8.59 1.52 8.65
C VAL A 115 -10.00 2.10 8.54
N GLU A 116 -10.59 2.58 9.63
CA GLU A 116 -11.89 3.27 9.60
C GLU A 116 -11.85 4.55 8.77
N ARG A 117 -10.75 5.30 8.82
CA ARG A 117 -10.63 6.58 8.12
C ARG A 117 -10.39 6.44 6.62
N TYR A 118 -9.54 5.50 6.22
CA TYR A 118 -9.02 5.43 4.85
C TYR A 118 -9.52 4.23 4.05
N CYS A 119 -9.99 3.17 4.72
CA CYS A 119 -10.35 1.91 4.05
C CYS A 119 -11.84 1.57 4.14
N ALA A 120 -12.64 2.39 4.84
CA ALA A 120 -14.09 2.25 4.90
C ALA A 120 -14.77 2.60 3.57
#